data_AF-A0A256XHS3-F1
#
_entry.id   AF-A0A256XHS3-F1
#
_cell.length_a   1.000
_cell.length_b   1.000
_cell.length_c   1.000
_cell.angle_alpha   90.00
_cell.angle_beta   90.00
_cell.angle_gamma   90.00
#
_symmetry.space_group_name_H-M   'P 1'
#
loop_
_entity.id
_entity.type
_entity.pdbx_description
1 polymer ?
#
loop_
_entity_poly.entity_id
_entity_poly.type
_entity_poly.pdbx_seq_one_letter_code
_entity_poly.pdbx_strand_id
1 'polypeptide(L)'
;MFTSLLSTKIVNEVIKRNSTIVMKNLRNLKFNVLGEVKEDWRVKLNLLAYKKLQKKIEYKMLWCGYFNSTFENQHLPSQQNQSRSDS
;
A
#
# COMPACT_ATOMS: atom_id res chain seq x y z
N MET A 1 7.44 17.12 4.67
CA MET A 1 6.94 15.74 4.86
C MET A 1 8.11 14.75 4.97
N PHE A 2 8.23 14.01 6.08
CA PHE A 2 9.43 13.26 6.53
C PHE A 2 9.63 11.85 5.93
N THR A 3 9.22 11.61 4.68
CA THR A 3 9.23 10.25 4.08
C THR A 3 10.60 9.59 3.96
N SER A 4 11.67 10.36 3.74
CA SER A 4 13.03 9.80 3.64
C SER A 4 13.50 9.18 4.95
N LEU A 5 13.39 9.92 6.07
CA LEU A 5 13.81 9.44 7.38
C LEU A 5 13.00 8.20 7.79
N LEU A 6 11.68 8.26 7.63
CA LEU A 6 10.81 7.15 7.96
C LEU A 6 11.10 5.91 7.11
N SER A 7 11.31 6.07 5.79
CA SER A 7 11.68 4.95 4.92
C SER A 7 13.00 4.31 5.34
N THR A 8 14.01 5.10 5.73
CA THR A 8 15.29 4.57 6.23
C THR A 8 15.08 3.80 7.54
N LYS A 9 14.32 4.33 8.49
CA LYS A 9 14.07 3.65 9.77
C LYS A 9 13.37 2.31 9.58
N ILE A 10 12.35 2.26 8.71
CA ILE A 10 11.63 1.02 8.37
C ILE A 10 12.60 0.00 7.76
N VAL A 11 13.35 0.39 6.74
CA VAL A 11 14.29 -0.50 6.04
C VAL A 11 15.37 -1.01 7.01
N ASN A 12 15.93 -0.14 7.85
CA ASN A 12 16.93 -0.55 8.84
C ASN A 12 16.39 -1.59 9.81
N GLU A 13 15.16 -1.45 10.30
CA GLU A 13 14.55 -2.45 11.18
C GLU A 13 14.30 -3.78 10.45
N VAL A 14 13.87 -3.73 9.19
CA VAL A 14 13.67 -4.94 8.38
C VAL A 14 14.99 -5.69 8.19
N ILE A 15 16.06 -4.99 7.84
CA ILE A 15 17.40 -5.57 7.65
C ILE A 15 17.95 -6.10 8.97
N LYS A 16 17.87 -5.31 10.04
CA LYS A 16 18.39 -5.68 11.37
C LYS A 16 17.76 -6.98 11.88
N ARG A 17 16.49 -7.21 11.55
CA ARG A 17 15.73 -8.40 11.95
C ARG A 17 15.72 -9.51 10.89
N ASN A 18 16.44 -9.33 9.77
CA ASN A 18 16.41 -10.23 8.62
C ASN A 18 14.97 -10.64 8.22
N SER A 19 14.07 -9.67 8.21
CA SER A 19 12.63 -9.89 8.05
C SER A 19 12.15 -9.53 6.65
N THR A 20 10.93 -9.95 6.31
CA THR A 20 10.22 -9.50 5.11
C THR A 20 9.24 -8.38 5.44
N ILE A 21 8.92 -7.55 4.45
CA ILE A 21 7.91 -6.49 4.59
C ILE A 21 6.75 -6.72 3.62
N VAL A 22 5.53 -6.63 4.15
CA VAL A 22 4.29 -6.65 3.38
C VAL A 22 3.69 -5.26 3.41
N MET A 23 3.35 -4.72 2.24
CA MET A 23 2.75 -3.39 2.11
C MET A 23 1.46 -3.47 1.30
N LYS A 24 0.46 -2.66 1.67
CA LYS A 24 -0.75 -2.51 0.86
C LYS A 24 -0.39 -1.98 -0.53
N ASN A 25 -1.05 -2.48 -1.56
CA ASN A 25 -0.84 -1.99 -2.92
C ASN A 25 -1.53 -0.63 -3.14
N LEU A 26 -0.80 0.46 -2.92
CA LEU A 26 -1.34 1.81 -3.15
C LEU A 26 -1.22 2.28 -4.60
N ARG A 27 -0.54 1.55 -5.50
CA ARG A 27 -0.27 2.00 -6.89
C ARG A 27 -1.56 2.29 -7.65
N ASN A 28 -2.56 1.41 -7.48
CA ASN A 28 -3.83 1.48 -8.19
C ASN A 28 -4.94 2.18 -7.40
N LEU A 29 -4.65 2.69 -6.19
CA LEU A 29 -5.65 3.38 -5.39
C LEU A 29 -5.95 4.75 -6.02
N LYS A 30 -7.11 4.86 -6.67
CA LYS A 30 -7.64 6.09 -7.27
C LYS A 30 -8.42 6.87 -6.21
N PHE A 31 -8.32 8.20 -6.25
CA PHE A 31 -9.06 9.10 -5.35
C PHE A 31 -10.60 8.89 -5.42
N ASN A 32 -11.10 8.38 -6.55
CA ASN A 32 -12.53 8.14 -6.77
C ASN A 32 -13.13 7.02 -5.91
N VAL A 33 -12.33 6.16 -5.28
CA VAL A 33 -12.82 5.09 -4.40
C VAL A 33 -13.17 5.61 -2.99
N LEU A 34 -12.71 6.82 -2.65
CA LEU A 34 -13.01 7.48 -1.38
C LEU A 34 -14.24 8.39 -1.57
N GLY A 35 -15.40 7.80 -1.89
CA GLY A 35 -16.61 8.49 -2.38
C GLY A 35 -17.06 9.68 -1.55
N GLU A 36 -16.87 9.65 -0.23
CA GLU A 36 -17.23 10.74 0.71
C GLU A 36 -16.09 11.73 0.98
N VAL A 37 -14.85 11.40 0.56
CA VAL A 37 -13.62 12.15 0.92
C VAL A 37 -13.08 12.97 -0.26
N LYS A 38 -13.88 13.12 -1.32
CA LYS A 38 -13.47 13.81 -2.56
C LYS A 38 -12.99 15.25 -2.34
N GLU A 39 -13.44 15.92 -1.28
CA GLU A 39 -13.12 17.33 -1.00
C GLU A 39 -12.01 17.54 0.02
N ASP A 40 -11.64 16.52 0.81
CA ASP A 40 -10.58 16.71 1.81
C ASP A 40 -9.18 16.59 1.17
N TRP A 41 -8.58 17.75 0.90
CA TRP A 41 -7.21 17.87 0.40
C TRP A 41 -6.18 17.22 1.33
N ARG A 42 -6.46 17.09 2.64
CA ARG A 42 -5.56 16.42 3.61
C ARG A 42 -5.49 14.94 3.31
N VAL A 43 -6.62 14.31 2.97
CA VAL A 43 -6.63 12.89 2.61
C VAL A 43 -5.92 12.66 1.29
N LYS A 44 -6.08 13.58 0.32
CA LYS A 44 -5.29 13.52 -0.92
C LYS A 44 -3.80 13.65 -0.66
N LEU A 45 -3.40 14.61 0.17
CA LEU A 45 -2.02 14.84 0.54
C LEU A 45 -1.44 13.63 1.28
N ASN A 46 -2.18 13.05 2.22
CA ASN A 46 -1.81 11.84 2.96
C ASN A 46 -1.65 10.63 2.03
N LEU A 47 -2.52 10.46 1.03
CA LEU A 47 -2.35 9.36 0.07
C LEU A 47 -1.10 9.54 -0.79
N LEU A 48 -0.82 10.76 -1.28
CA LEU A 48 0.42 11.05 -2.01
C LEU A 48 1.66 10.81 -1.16
N ALA A 49 1.56 11.20 0.11
CA ALA A 49 2.51 10.96 1.17
C ALA A 49 2.84 9.47 1.34
N TYR A 50 1.82 8.62 1.50
CA TYR A 50 1.99 7.18 1.61
C TYR A 50 2.56 6.55 0.34
N LYS A 51 2.08 6.96 -0.85
CA LYS A 51 2.64 6.52 -2.14
C LYS A 51 4.13 6.86 -2.25
N LYS A 52 4.53 8.07 -1.83
CA LYS A 52 5.94 8.51 -1.83
C LYS A 52 6.78 7.72 -0.83
N LEU A 53 6.25 7.43 0.35
CA LEU A 53 6.91 6.60 1.36
C LEU A 53 7.14 5.18 0.83
N GLN A 54 6.11 4.56 0.26
CA GLN A 54 6.18 3.21 -0.30
C GLN A 54 7.27 3.09 -1.37
N LYS A 55 7.31 4.02 -2.35
CA LYS A 55 8.36 4.04 -3.38
C LYS A 55 9.77 4.16 -2.80
N LYS A 56 9.94 4.93 -1.71
CA LYS A 56 11.25 5.07 -1.04
C LYS A 56 11.67 3.81 -0.31
N ILE A 57 10.72 3.11 0.32
CA ILE A 57 10.98 1.80 0.95
C ILE A 57 11.38 0.80 -0.14
N GLU A 58 10.58 0.66 -1.20
CA GLU A 58 10.87 -0.24 -2.34
C GLU A 58 12.27 0.00 -2.92
N TYR A 59 12.62 1.27 -3.19
CA TYR A 59 13.95 1.64 -3.70
C TYR A 59 15.09 1.23 -2.75
N LYS A 60 14.94 1.50 -1.45
CA LYS A 60 15.98 1.21 -0.45
C LYS A 60 16.12 -0.29 -0.20
N MET A 61 15.01 -1.03 -0.13
CA MET A 61 15.03 -2.48 -0.02
C MET A 61 15.77 -3.11 -1.20
N LEU A 62 15.49 -2.64 -2.43
CA LEU A 62 16.19 -3.08 -3.64
C LEU A 62 17.70 -2.79 -3.55
N TRP A 63 18.09 -1.59 -3.13
CA TRP A 63 19.49 -1.21 -2.96
C TRP A 63 20.23 -2.06 -1.92
N CYS A 64 19.52 -2.56 -0.91
CA CYS A 64 20.04 -3.48 0.11
C CYS A 64 19.97 -4.97 -0.29
N GLY A 65 19.58 -5.30 -1.53
CA GLY A 65 19.52 -6.69 -2.02
C GLY A 65 18.25 -7.45 -1.62
N TYR A 66 17.20 -6.76 -1.15
CA TYR A 66 15.90 -7.37 -0.85
C TYR A 66 14.95 -7.20 -2.03
N PHE A 67 14.62 -8.30 -2.70
CA PHE A 67 13.90 -8.27 -3.99
C PHE A 67 12.38 -8.50 -3.90
N ASN A 68 11.85 -8.94 -2.75
CA ASN A 68 10.42 -9.26 -2.59
C ASN A 68 9.80 -8.48 -1.43
N SER A 69 9.19 -7.33 -1.73
CA SER A 69 8.13 -6.79 -0.88
C SER A 69 6.81 -7.33 -1.42
N THR A 70 6.13 -8.15 -0.62
CA THR A 70 4.87 -8.79 -1.04
C THR A 70 3.76 -7.76 -0.91
N PHE A 71 2.97 -7.57 -1.97
CA PHE A 71 1.81 -6.67 -1.92
C PHE A 71 0.57 -7.46 -1.56
N GLU A 72 -0.17 -7.00 -0.55
CA GLU A 72 -1.54 -7.50 -0.33
C GLU A 72 -2.46 -6.88 -1.40
N ASN A 73 -3.07 -7.74 -2.22
CA ASN A 73 -4.24 -7.38 -3.01
C ASN A 73 -5.47 -7.50 -2.11
N GLN A 74 -6.26 -6.43 -2.00
CA GLN A 74 -7.57 -6.53 -1.34
C GLN A 74 -8.48 -7.39 -2.22
N HIS A 75 -8.74 -8.61 -1.77
CA HIS A 75 -9.84 -9.42 -2.26
C HIS A 75 -11.14 -8.68 -1.90
N LEU A 76 -11.86 -8.13 -2.88
CA LEU A 76 -13.26 -7.79 -2.67
C LEU A 76 -14.03 -9.10 -2.45
N PRO A 77 -14.97 -9.18 -1.48
CA PRO A 77 -15.91 -10.28 -1.45
C PRO A 77 -16.83 -10.16 -2.67
N SER A 78 -16.71 -11.10 -3.60
CA SER A 78 -17.72 -11.32 -4.63
C SER A 78 -18.94 -11.90 -3.94
N GLN A 79 -20.01 -11.12 -3.78
CA GLN A 79 -21.31 -11.70 -3.44
C GLN A 79 -21.76 -12.56 -4.62
N GLN A 80 -21.57 -13.88 -4.51
CA GLN A 80 -22.28 -14.87 -5.30
C GLN A 80 -23.74 -14.90 -4.80
N ASN A 81 -24.63 -14.17 -5.46
CA ASN A 81 -26.05 -14.48 -5.41
C ASN A 81 -26.34 -15.55 -6.46
N GLN A 82 -26.18 -16.82 -6.06
CA GLN A 82 -26.82 -17.96 -6.71
C GLN A 82 -28.12 -18.25 -5.96
N SER A 83 -29.26 -18.02 -6.62
CA SER A 83 -30.51 -18.79 -6.47
C SER A 83 -31.47 -18.35 -7.57
N ARG A 84 -31.17 -18.79 -8.80
CA ARG A 84 -32.19 -19.05 -9.82
C ARG A 84 -32.34 -20.56 -9.86
N SER A 85 -33.47 -21.07 -9.40
CA SER A 85 -33.96 -22.41 -9.70
C SER A 85 -35.49 -22.32 -9.71
N ASP A 86 -35.98 -21.97 -10.89
CA ASP A 86 -37.10 -22.56 -11.62
C ASP A 86 -38.29 -23.11 -10.82
N SER A 87 -39.46 -22.50 -11.05
CA SER A 87 -40.79 -23.08 -10.87
C SER A 87 -41.35 -23.48 -12.23
#